data_AF-A0A8J5MIM9-F1
#
_entry.id   AF-A0A8J5MIM9-F1
#
_cell.length_a   1.000
_cell.length_b   1.000
_cell.length_c   1.000
_cell.angle_alpha   90.00
_cell.angle_beta   90.00
_cell.angle_gamma   90.00
#
_symmetry.space_group_name_H-M   'P 1'
#
loop_
_entity.id
_entity.type
_entity.pdbx_description
1 polymer ?
#
loop_
_entity_poly.entity_id
_entity_poly.type
_entity_poly.pdbx_seq_one_letter_code
_entity_poly.pdbx_strand_id
1 'polypeptide(L)'
;MSSHHKLTLTRMKDLSPTLSGKEVNVKVIVLECNAKDEGNASDNATLLVGDDSGSVSLVLPKTTALHVRLGDILHLTTTQVVLKSSRIYLWGGKVERVGEFLQLFKESNNVSNITWVKDPKNPDVLVR
;
A
#
# COMPACT_ATOMS: atom_id res chain seq x y z
N MET A 1 -13.42 0.45 -30.57
CA MET A 1 -13.29 -0.77 -29.74
C MET A 1 -12.28 -0.46 -28.64
N SER A 2 -12.72 -0.22 -27.41
CA SER A 2 -11.81 0.06 -26.30
C SER A 2 -11.21 -1.26 -25.83
N SER A 3 -9.91 -1.46 -26.04
CA SER A 3 -9.20 -2.59 -25.46
C SER A 3 -9.15 -2.37 -23.95
N HIS A 4 -9.99 -3.08 -23.19
CA HIS A 4 -9.81 -3.18 -21.74
C HIS A 4 -8.52 -3.97 -21.47
N HIS A 5 -7.38 -3.27 -21.46
CA HIS A 5 -6.16 -3.82 -20.88
C HIS A 5 -6.47 -4.08 -19.41
N LYS A 6 -6.62 -5.36 -19.06
CA LYS A 6 -6.84 -5.79 -17.68
C LYS A 6 -5.59 -5.39 -16.90
N LEU A 7 -5.71 -4.39 -16.03
CA LEU A 7 -4.62 -3.94 -15.19
C LEU A 7 -4.12 -5.11 -14.33
N THR A 8 -2.83 -5.39 -14.39
CA THR A 8 -2.21 -6.40 -13.52
C THR A 8 -2.15 -5.85 -12.10
N LEU A 9 -2.76 -6.59 -11.17
CA LEU A 9 -2.76 -6.25 -9.75
C LEU A 9 -1.54 -6.89 -9.06
N THR A 10 -0.73 -6.06 -8.41
CA THR A 10 0.34 -6.51 -7.52
C THR A 10 -0.27 -6.91 -6.18
N ARG A 11 0.12 -8.08 -5.65
CA ARG A 11 -0.33 -8.54 -4.33
C ARG A 11 0.60 -8.03 -3.23
N MET A 12 0.10 -7.91 -2.01
CA MET A 12 0.90 -7.38 -0.90
C MET A 12 2.18 -8.20 -0.67
N LYS A 13 2.10 -9.53 -0.72
CA LYS A 13 3.28 -10.42 -0.55
C LYS A 13 4.40 -10.22 -1.59
N ASP A 14 4.08 -9.62 -2.74
CA ASP A 14 5.02 -9.45 -3.85
C ASP A 14 5.73 -8.07 -3.79
N LEU A 15 5.32 -7.21 -2.84
CA LEU A 15 6.01 -5.95 -2.57
C LEU A 15 7.41 -6.22 -2.03
N SER A 16 8.42 -5.69 -2.71
CA SER A 16 9.83 -5.86 -2.38
C SER A 16 10.64 -4.63 -2.80
N PRO A 17 11.89 -4.50 -2.33
CA PRO A 17 12.74 -3.36 -2.70
C PRO A 17 13.00 -3.25 -4.20
N THR A 18 12.91 -4.36 -4.95
CA THR A 18 13.05 -4.37 -6.43
C THR A 18 11.94 -3.59 -7.15
N LEU A 19 10.82 -3.32 -6.46
CA LEU A 19 9.74 -2.49 -6.95
C LEU A 19 9.88 -1.03 -6.52
N SER A 20 10.88 -0.68 -5.70
CA SER A 20 11.05 0.69 -5.22
C SER A 20 11.22 1.67 -6.38
N GLY A 21 10.49 2.78 -6.33
CA GLY A 21 10.43 3.79 -7.38
C GLY A 21 9.53 3.43 -8.57
N LYS A 22 8.93 2.23 -8.59
CA LYS A 22 7.98 1.81 -9.62
C LYS A 22 6.55 2.07 -9.19
N GLU A 23 5.68 2.21 -10.18
CA GLU A 23 4.24 2.28 -10.00
C GLU A 23 3.62 0.88 -10.12
N VAL A 24 2.65 0.61 -9.25
CA VAL A 24 1.88 -0.63 -9.23
C VAL A 24 0.39 -0.33 -9.17
N ASN A 25 -0.42 -1.32 -9.52
CA ASN A 25 -1.87 -1.28 -9.28
C ASN A 25 -2.19 -2.31 -8.21
N VAL A 26 -3.00 -1.96 -7.21
CA VAL A 26 -3.36 -2.86 -6.12
C VAL A 26 -4.85 -2.77 -5.81
N LYS A 27 -5.41 -3.85 -5.27
CA LYS A 27 -6.78 -3.87 -4.76
C LYS A 27 -6.77 -4.34 -3.31
N VAL A 28 -7.16 -3.46 -2.40
CA VAL A 28 -6.92 -3.64 -0.97
C VAL A 28 -8.14 -3.24 -0.14
N ILE A 29 -8.33 -3.89 1.00
CA ILE A 29 -9.29 -3.46 2.03
C ILE A 29 -8.59 -2.57 3.06
N VAL A 30 -9.28 -1.55 3.55
CA VAL A 30 -8.78 -0.62 4.56
C VAL A 30 -9.03 -1.17 5.97
N LEU A 31 -7.97 -1.25 6.78
CA LEU A 31 -7.98 -1.80 8.14
C LEU A 31 -7.89 -0.70 9.19
N GLU A 32 -7.03 0.29 8.95
CA GLU A 32 -6.82 1.44 9.83
C GLU A 32 -6.64 2.72 9.00
N CYS A 33 -6.95 3.88 9.59
CA CYS A 33 -6.76 5.17 8.95
C CYS A 33 -6.62 6.28 10.01
N ASN A 34 -5.52 7.04 9.96
CA ASN A 34 -5.26 8.13 10.90
C ASN A 34 -5.70 9.52 10.39
N ALA A 35 -6.49 9.58 9.31
CA ALA A 35 -6.87 10.86 8.69
C ALA A 35 -7.75 11.73 9.60
N LYS A 36 -8.49 11.11 10.51
CA LYS A 36 -9.42 11.77 11.45
C LYS A 36 -8.83 11.96 12.84
N ASP A 37 -7.58 11.55 13.05
CA ASP A 37 -6.91 11.68 14.33
C ASP A 37 -6.60 13.15 14.59
N GLU A 38 -7.11 13.68 15.70
CA GLU A 38 -6.93 15.10 16.07
C GLU A 38 -5.45 15.47 16.24
N GLY A 39 -4.60 14.51 16.61
CA GLY A 39 -3.15 14.68 16.72
C GLY A 39 -2.39 14.65 15.39
N ASN A 40 -3.01 14.28 14.27
CA ASN A 40 -2.33 14.23 12.98
C ASN A 40 -2.31 15.61 12.30
N ALA A 41 -1.25 16.37 12.54
CA ALA A 41 -1.01 17.67 11.92
C ALA A 41 -0.42 17.58 10.49
N SER A 42 -0.16 16.38 9.95
CA SER A 42 0.41 16.21 8.61
C SER A 42 -0.62 16.46 7.51
N ASP A 43 -0.17 16.99 6.37
CA ASP A 43 -0.95 17.05 5.13
C ASP A 43 -1.24 15.67 4.52
N ASN A 44 -0.60 14.62 5.06
CA ASN A 44 -0.81 13.24 4.66
C ASN A 44 -1.46 12.42 5.79
N ALA A 45 -2.18 11.38 5.39
CA ALA A 45 -2.66 10.35 6.29
C ALA A 45 -2.02 9.01 5.91
N THR A 46 -1.81 8.17 6.92
CA THR A 46 -1.38 6.78 6.76
C THR A 46 -2.57 5.87 7.03
N LEU A 47 -2.76 4.92 6.13
CA LEU A 47 -3.75 3.87 6.21
C LEU A 47 -3.02 2.54 6.30
N LEU A 48 -3.55 1.59 7.07
CA LEU A 48 -3.19 0.18 6.94
C LEU A 48 -4.15 -0.45 5.95
N VAL A 49 -3.63 -1.02 4.87
CA VAL A 49 -4.43 -1.67 3.83
C VAL A 49 -3.90 -3.07 3.55
N GLY A 50 -4.74 -3.98 3.07
CA GLY A 50 -4.31 -5.36 2.82
C GLY A 50 -5.16 -6.16 1.84
N ASP A 51 -4.65 -7.34 1.52
CA ASP A 51 -5.33 -8.39 0.77
C ASP A 51 -5.08 -9.75 1.45
N ASP A 52 -5.51 -10.83 0.81
CA ASP A 52 -5.35 -12.20 1.32
C ASP A 52 -3.88 -12.64 1.49
N SER A 53 -2.94 -11.87 0.96
CA SER A 53 -1.51 -12.17 0.95
C SER A 53 -0.72 -11.38 1.99
N GLY A 54 -1.26 -10.28 2.51
CA GLY A 54 -0.59 -9.45 3.52
C GLY A 54 -1.22 -8.07 3.69
N SER A 55 -0.49 -7.19 4.37
CA SER A 55 -0.84 -5.77 4.54
C SER A 55 0.36 -4.85 4.30
N VAL A 56 0.10 -3.58 4.07
CA VAL A 56 1.13 -2.54 3.90
C VAL A 56 0.57 -1.18 4.30
N SER A 57 1.42 -0.30 4.82
CA SER A 57 1.07 1.11 4.99
C SER A 57 0.94 1.83 3.64
N LEU A 58 -0.20 2.50 3.46
CA LEU A 58 -0.49 3.39 2.33
C LEU A 58 -0.53 4.84 2.83
N VAL A 59 0.19 5.72 2.15
CA VAL A 59 0.19 7.16 2.43
C VAL A 59 -0.60 7.89 1.34
N LEU A 60 -1.60 8.66 1.74
CA LEU A 60 -2.42 9.50 0.85
C LEU A 60 -2.46 10.94 1.36
N PRO A 61 -2.74 11.93 0.49
CA PRO A 61 -3.11 13.26 0.94
C PRO A 61 -4.30 13.18 1.91
N LYS A 62 -4.23 13.90 3.02
CA LYS A 62 -5.25 13.86 4.09
C LYS A 62 -6.64 14.20 3.54
N THR A 63 -6.72 15.15 2.61
CA THR A 63 -7.97 15.51 1.91
C THR A 63 -8.63 14.34 1.19
N THR A 64 -7.84 13.41 0.63
CA THR A 64 -8.35 12.19 0.00
C THR A 64 -8.72 11.16 1.08
N ALA A 65 -7.83 10.94 2.04
CA ALA A 65 -8.00 9.92 3.09
C ALA A 65 -9.19 10.18 4.03
N LEU A 66 -9.60 11.44 4.24
CA LEU A 66 -10.76 11.80 5.04
C LEU A 66 -12.08 11.16 4.54
N HIS A 67 -12.14 10.84 3.25
CA HIS A 67 -13.30 10.20 2.62
C HIS A 67 -13.27 8.67 2.70
N VAL A 68 -12.14 8.08 3.09
CA VAL A 68 -11.96 6.63 3.21
C VAL A 68 -12.48 6.15 4.55
N ARG A 69 -13.16 4.99 4.55
CA ARG A 69 -13.67 4.32 5.75
C ARG A 69 -13.00 2.97 5.96
N LEU A 70 -12.98 2.52 7.21
CA LEU A 70 -12.56 1.16 7.53
C LEU A 70 -13.50 0.17 6.85
N GLY A 71 -12.94 -0.89 6.26
CA GLY A 71 -13.68 -1.87 5.49
C GLY A 71 -13.91 -1.50 4.02
N ASP A 72 -13.61 -0.27 3.59
CA ASP A 72 -13.66 0.08 2.16
C ASP A 72 -12.67 -0.78 1.37
N ILE A 73 -13.09 -1.22 0.19
CA ILE A 73 -12.22 -1.85 -0.80
C ILE A 73 -11.81 -0.79 -1.81
N LEU A 74 -10.52 -0.51 -1.85
CA LEU A 74 -9.90 0.47 -2.73
C LEU A 74 -9.21 -0.23 -3.89
N HIS A 75 -9.43 0.28 -5.10
CA HIS A 75 -8.62 0.02 -6.27
C HIS A 75 -7.68 1.21 -6.46
N LEU A 76 -6.40 0.97 -6.21
CA LEU A 76 -5.34 1.96 -6.37
C LEU A 76 -4.64 1.71 -7.70
N THR A 77 -4.61 2.73 -8.54
CA THR A 77 -3.88 2.69 -9.81
C THR A 77 -2.72 3.67 -9.77
N THR A 78 -1.61 3.29 -10.42
CA THR A 78 -0.36 4.07 -10.45
C THR A 78 0.10 4.52 -9.05
N THR A 79 0.01 3.65 -8.05
CA THR A 79 0.52 3.93 -6.69
C THR A 79 2.00 3.59 -6.63
N GLN A 80 2.82 4.45 -6.02
CA GLN A 80 4.27 4.26 -6.00
C GLN A 80 4.69 3.35 -4.84
N VAL A 81 5.61 2.43 -5.12
CA VAL A 81 6.28 1.66 -4.07
C VAL A 81 7.48 2.45 -3.60
N VAL A 82 7.47 2.87 -2.33
CA VAL A 82 8.53 3.69 -1.72
C VAL A 82 9.29 2.86 -0.70
N LEU A 83 10.62 2.83 -0.81
CA LEU A 83 11.50 2.32 0.22
C LEU A 83 12.03 3.51 1.03
N LYS A 84 11.61 3.64 2.28
CA LYS A 84 12.04 4.71 3.19
C LYS A 84 12.45 4.11 4.52
N SER A 85 13.62 4.51 5.03
CA SER A 85 14.17 3.97 6.28
C SER A 85 14.13 2.44 6.35
N SER A 86 14.57 1.80 5.25
CA SER A 86 14.58 0.33 5.09
C SER A 86 13.21 -0.35 5.13
N ARG A 87 12.10 0.38 4.98
CA ARG A 87 10.74 -0.18 4.99
C ARG A 87 9.97 0.22 3.75
N ILE A 88 9.06 -0.65 3.33
CA ILE A 88 8.25 -0.44 2.12
C ILE A 88 6.91 0.20 2.50
N TYR A 89 6.50 1.16 1.70
CA TYR A 89 5.22 1.85 1.77
C TYR A 89 4.62 1.96 0.37
N LEU A 90 3.30 2.09 0.30
CA LEU A 90 2.62 2.62 -0.88
C LEU A 90 2.41 4.12 -0.71
N TRP A 91 2.59 4.89 -1.78
CA TRP A 91 2.49 6.34 -1.74
C TRP A 91 1.64 6.86 -2.91
N GLY A 92 0.57 7.58 -2.58
CA GLY A 92 -0.30 8.23 -3.55
C GLY A 92 -0.96 7.25 -4.52
N GLY A 93 -1.18 7.72 -5.74
CA GLY A 93 -1.92 7.01 -6.80
C GLY A 93 -3.36 7.48 -6.91
N LYS A 94 -4.04 7.01 -7.96
CA LYS A 94 -5.47 7.27 -8.17
C LYS A 94 -6.27 6.26 -7.35
N VAL A 95 -7.09 6.78 -6.43
CA VAL A 95 -7.90 6.01 -5.49
C VAL A 95 -9.33 5.89 -6.02
N GLU A 96 -9.83 4.67 -6.13
CA GLU A 96 -11.23 4.40 -6.45
C GLU A 96 -11.82 3.43 -5.41
N ARG A 97 -12.96 3.78 -4.81
CA ARG A 97 -13.70 2.87 -3.93
C ARG A 97 -14.54 1.93 -4.81
N VAL A 98 -14.30 0.62 -4.70
CA VAL A 98 -14.91 -0.40 -5.56
C VAL A 98 -15.75 -1.43 -4.79
N GLY A 99 -15.88 -1.28 -3.47
CA GLY A 99 -16.69 -2.15 -2.62
C GLY A 99 -16.40 -1.95 -1.13
N GLU A 100 -16.88 -2.88 -0.31
CA GLU A 100 -16.66 -2.90 1.14
C GLU A 100 -16.80 -4.33 1.73
N PHE A 101 -16.19 -4.57 2.89
CA PHE A 101 -16.30 -5.73 3.79
C PHE A 101 -15.95 -7.13 3.27
N LEU A 102 -16.21 -7.46 2.01
CA LEU A 102 -16.16 -8.82 1.48
C LEU A 102 -14.77 -9.30 1.04
N GLN A 103 -13.70 -8.60 1.44
CA GLN A 103 -12.33 -8.97 1.05
C GLN A 103 -11.57 -9.55 2.25
N LEU A 104 -11.09 -10.79 2.11
CA LEU A 104 -10.21 -11.42 3.09
C LEU A 104 -8.88 -10.65 3.16
N PHE A 105 -8.33 -10.55 4.38
CA PHE A 105 -7.03 -9.92 4.60
C PHE A 105 -6.19 -10.70 5.61
N LYS A 106 -4.86 -10.58 5.48
CA LYS A 106 -3.90 -11.16 6.42
C LYS A 106 -3.01 -10.09 7.05
N GLU A 107 -3.41 -9.62 8.21
CA GLU A 107 -2.68 -8.55 8.93
C GLU A 107 -1.31 -8.99 9.45
N SER A 108 -1.14 -10.28 9.79
CA SER A 108 0.11 -10.82 10.32
C SER A 108 1.28 -10.77 9.34
N ASN A 109 1.05 -10.50 8.06
CA ASN A 109 2.09 -10.31 7.05
C ASN A 109 2.14 -8.84 6.61
N ASN A 110 2.45 -7.95 7.55
CA ASN A 110 2.59 -6.53 7.27
C ASN A 110 3.98 -6.21 6.68
N VAL A 111 4.02 -5.89 5.39
CA VAL A 111 5.24 -5.59 4.64
C VAL A 111 5.92 -4.32 5.12
N SER A 112 5.18 -3.33 5.65
CA SER A 112 5.79 -2.11 6.18
C SER A 112 6.46 -2.29 7.54
N ASN A 113 6.31 -3.46 8.17
CA ASN A 113 7.06 -3.84 9.38
C ASN A 113 8.36 -4.59 9.06
N ILE A 114 8.56 -5.02 7.82
CA ILE A 114 9.79 -5.70 7.38
C ILE A 114 10.90 -4.67 7.21
N THR A 115 12.03 -4.90 7.89
CA THR A 115 13.24 -4.09 7.73
C THR A 115 14.17 -4.75 6.72
N TRP A 116 14.39 -4.09 5.59
CA TRP A 116 15.27 -4.55 4.54
C TRP A 116 16.71 -4.08 4.76
N VAL A 117 17.66 -4.99 4.66
CA VAL A 117 19.09 -4.75 4.87
C VAL A 117 19.89 -5.16 3.63
N LYS A 118 21.08 -4.59 3.45
CA LYS A 118 21.98 -4.99 2.36
C LYS A 118 22.44 -6.43 2.57
N ASP A 119 22.41 -7.24 1.52
CA ASP A 119 22.97 -8.59 1.56
C ASP A 119 24.49 -8.50 1.81
N PRO A 120 25.02 -9.15 2.86
CA PRO A 120 26.47 -9.18 3.12
C PRO A 120 27.29 -9.78 1.97
N LYS A 121 26.69 -10.65 1.15
CA LYS A 121 27.32 -11.28 -0.02
C LYS A 121 27.17 -10.44 -1.28
N ASN A 122 26.19 -9.55 -1.34
CA ASN A 122 25.94 -8.67 -2.47
C ASN A 122 25.30 -7.34 -2.00
N PRO A 123 26.11 -6.31 -1.71
CA PRO A 123 25.62 -5.04 -1.16
C PRO A 123 24.62 -4.26 -2.04
N ASP A 124 24.46 -4.66 -3.31
CA ASP A 124 23.51 -4.07 -4.26
C ASP A 124 22.10 -4.67 -4.15
N VAL A 125 21.94 -5.76 -3.40
CA VAL A 125 20.66 -6.43 -3.16
C VAL A 125 20.21 -6.20 -1.73
N LEU A 126 18.91 -5.97 -1.57
CA LEU A 126 18.27 -5.89 -0.26
C LEU A 126 17.55 -7.19 0.08
N VAL A 127 17.79 -7.70 1.28
CA VAL A 127 17.21 -8.91 1.84
C VAL A 127 16.47 -8.57 3.15
N ARG A 128 15.55 -9.45 3.56
CA ARG A 128 14.78 -9.32 4.80
C ARG A 128 15.22 -10.35 5.83
#